data_AF-A0A937QCG3-F1
#
_entry.id   AF-A0A937QCG3-F1
#
_cell.length_a   1.000
_cell.length_b   1.000
_cell.length_c   1.000
_cell.angle_alpha   90.00
_cell.angle_beta   90.00
_cell.angle_gamma   90.00
#
_symmetry.space_group_name_H-M   'P 1'
#
loop_
_entity.id
_entity.type
_entity.pdbx_description
1 polymer ?
#
loop_
_entity_poly.entity_id
_entity_poly.type
_entity_poly.pdbx_seq_one_letter_code
_entity_poly.pdbx_strand_id
1 'polypeptide(L)' 'MLDDDLDRVDIENAILKGYIEKRMTQDIRGTRYRLEGPALDGRLIHVICRFKENTDIILITVYAL' A
#
# COMPACT_ATOMS: atom_id res chain seq x y z
N MET A 1 -4.71 -6.96 7.26
CA MET A 1 -3.84 -8.04 6.77
C MET A 1 -4.50 -9.38 7.07
N LEU A 2 -4.47 -9.86 8.31
CA LEU A 2 -5.08 -11.16 8.69
C LEU A 2 -6.57 -11.27 8.36
N ASP A 3 -7.35 -10.23 8.62
CA ASP A 3 -8.80 -10.24 8.34
C ASP A 3 -9.13 -10.39 6.84
N ASP A 4 -8.21 -9.98 5.96
CA ASP A 4 -8.37 -10.05 4.50
C ASP A 4 -7.54 -11.17 3.86
N ASP A 5 -6.90 -12.02 4.69
CA ASP A 5 -5.97 -13.06 4.24
C ASP A 5 -4.89 -12.51 3.29
N LEU A 6 -4.21 -11.44 3.74
CA LEU A 6 -3.13 -10.78 3.00
C LEU A 6 -1.80 -10.93 3.73
N ASP A 7 -0.82 -11.44 3.00
CA ASP A 7 0.56 -11.59 3.48
C ASP A 7 1.48 -10.49 2.93
N ARG A 8 2.69 -10.45 3.50
CA ARG A 8 3.74 -9.52 3.06
C ARG A 8 4.01 -9.60 1.55
N VAL A 9 3.99 -10.80 0.99
CA VAL A 9 4.27 -11.03 -0.44
C VAL A 9 3.20 -10.44 -1.35
N ASP A 10 1.94 -10.38 -0.90
CA ASP A 10 0.85 -9.74 -1.64
C ASP A 10 1.05 -8.23 -1.68
N ILE A 11 1.47 -7.65 -0.55
CA ILE A 11 1.76 -6.23 -0.43
C ILE A 11 2.93 -5.84 -1.34
N GLU A 12 4.01 -6.62 -1.32
CA GLU A 12 5.16 -6.37 -2.20
C GLU A 12 4.78 -6.49 -3.68
N ASN A 13 3.99 -7.50 -4.06
CA ASN A 13 3.49 -7.65 -5.43
C ASN A 13 2.61 -6.47 -5.85
N ALA A 14 1.71 -6.01 -4.97
CA ALA A 14 0.85 -4.86 -5.23
C ALA A 14 1.64 -3.55 -5.35
N ILE A 15 2.68 -3.34 -4.53
CA ILE A 15 3.55 -2.16 -4.64
C ILE A 15 4.34 -2.18 -5.95
N LEU A 16 4.87 -3.34 -6.34
CA LEU A 16 5.71 -3.47 -7.54
C LEU A 16 4.92 -3.41 -8.85
N LYS A 17 3.68 -3.89 -8.87
CA LYS A 17 2.84 -3.98 -10.08
C LYS A 17 1.71 -2.95 -10.13
N GLY A 18 1.44 -2.29 -9.01
CA GLY A 18 0.38 -1.31 -8.87
C GLY A 18 0.78 0.11 -9.28
N TYR A 19 -0.07 1.04 -8.92
CA TYR A 19 0.15 2.48 -9.14
C TYR A 19 -0.37 3.29 -7.95
N ILE A 20 0.11 4.53 -7.84
CA ILE A 20 -0.40 5.47 -6.83
C ILE A 20 -1.76 5.99 -7.31
N GLU A 21 -2.84 5.51 -6.69
CA GLU A 21 -4.21 5.97 -6.94
C GLU A 21 -4.42 7.37 -6.35
N LYS A 22 -3.91 7.63 -5.15
CA LYS A 22 -4.16 8.90 -4.44
C LYS A 22 -3.01 9.36 -3.58
N ARG A 23 -2.82 10.68 -3.54
CA ARG A 23 -1.88 11.38 -2.65
C ARG A 23 -2.66 12.23 -1.65
N MET A 24 -2.42 12.03 -0.36
CA MET A 24 -3.07 12.74 0.75
C MET A 24 -2.04 13.58 1.51
N THR A 25 -2.00 14.88 1.25
CA THR A 25 -0.93 15.81 1.71
C THR A 25 -1.28 16.62 2.96
N GLN A 26 -2.54 16.59 3.43
CA GLN A 26 -3.01 17.42 4.55
C GLN A 26 -2.68 16.85 5.94
N ASP A 27 -1.82 15.84 6.03
CA ASP A 27 -1.46 15.19 7.28
C ASP A 27 -0.16 15.80 7.83
N ILE A 28 -0.20 16.35 9.04
CA ILE A 28 0.96 16.99 9.68
C ILE A 28 2.16 16.05 9.85
N ARG A 29 1.93 14.73 9.82
CA ARG A 29 2.97 13.71 9.96
C ARG A 29 3.56 13.30 8.60
N GLY A 30 3.15 13.96 7.51
CA GLY A 30 3.65 13.74 6.15
C GLY A 30 2.64 13.08 5.21
N THR A 31 2.93 13.18 3.92
CA THR A 31 2.06 12.70 2.83
C THR A 31 1.80 11.20 2.94
N ARG A 32 0.51 10.82 2.93
CA ARG A 32 0.09 9.42 2.75
C ARG A 32 -0.21 9.15 1.29
N TYR A 33 0.15 7.96 0.83
CA TYR A 33 -0.11 7.49 -0.52
C TYR A 33 -1.05 6.30 -0.42
N ARG A 34 -2.06 6.26 -1.29
CA ARG A 34 -2.82 5.05 -1.56
C ARG A 34 -2.32 4.47 -2.86
N LEU A 35 -1.87 3.24 -2.79
CA LEU A 35 -1.51 2.41 -3.93
C LEU A 35 -2.63 1.41 -4.16
N GLU A 36 -2.96 1.19 -5.42
CA GLU A 36 -3.83 0.10 -5.85
C GLU A 36 -2.98 -0.87 -6.67
N GLY A 37 -3.07 -2.16 -6.36
CA GLY A 37 -2.35 -3.18 -7.09
C GLY A 37 -2.85 -4.59 -6.78
N PRO A 38 -2.44 -5.59 -7.56
CA PRO A 38 -2.87 -6.97 -7.36
C PRO A 38 -2.09 -7.65 -6.23
N ALA A 39 -2.77 -8.42 -5.39
CA ALA A 39 -2.20 -9.49 -4.58
C ALA A 39 -1.68 -10.64 -5.48
N LEU A 40 -1.01 -11.64 -4.90
CA LEU A 40 -0.50 -12.78 -5.67
C LEU A 40 -1.62 -13.63 -6.29
N ASP A 41 -2.76 -13.71 -5.62
CA ASP A 41 -3.96 -14.39 -6.11
C ASP A 41 -4.78 -13.56 -7.11
N GLY A 42 -4.35 -12.33 -7.40
CA GLY A 42 -4.97 -11.42 -8.35
C GLY A 42 -6.08 -10.53 -7.79
N ARG A 43 -6.46 -10.66 -6.51
CA ARG A 43 -7.36 -9.71 -5.85
C ARG A 43 -6.74 -8.31 -5.85
N LEU A 44 -7.52 -7.28 -6.15
CA LEU A 44 -7.03 -5.90 -6.01
C LEU A 44 -7.01 -5.53 -4.53
N ILE A 45 -5.92 -4.91 -4.10
CA ILE A 45 -5.74 -4.43 -2.73
C ILE A 45 -5.35 -2.97 -2.73
N HIS A 46 -5.72 -2.29 -1.66
CA HIS A 46 -5.23 -0.97 -1.35
C HIS A 46 -4.14 -1.03 -0.27
N VAL A 47 -3.02 -0.38 -0.58
CA VAL A 47 -1.91 -0.18 0.37
C VAL A 47 -1.83 1.30 0.70
N ILE A 48 -2.03 1.64 1.97
CA ILE A 48 -1.78 2.99 2.47
C ILE A 48 -0.38 3.03 3.07
N CYS A 49 0.49 3.88 2.52
CA CYS A 49 1.88 3.96 2.95
C CYS A 49 2.43 5.39 2.97
N ARG A 50 3.65 5.53 3.47
CA ARG A 50 4.49 6.74 3.37
C ARG A 50 5.87 6.36 2.86
N PHE A 51 6.37 7.15 1.92
CA PHE A 51 7.77 7.09 1.49
C PHE A 51 8.62 7.95 2.43
N LYS A 52 9.73 7.39 2.91
CA LYS A 52 10.81 8.15 3.58
C LYS A 52 11.92 8.45 2.59
N GLU A 53 12.72 9.47 2.89
CA GLU A 53 13.85 9.89 2.03
C GLU A 53 14.92 8.80 1.87
N ASN A 54 15.04 7.89 2.84
CA ASN A 54 16.06 6.82 2.84
C ASN A 54 15.58 5.53 2.16
N THR A 55 14.74 5.61 1.14
CA THR A 55 14.16 4.45 0.41
C THR A 55 13.23 3.52 1.21
N ASP A 56 13.06 3.78 2.51
CA ASP A 56 12.13 3.03 3.34
C ASP A 56 10.66 3.39 3.03
N ILE A 57 9.80 2.37 3.05
CA ILE A 57 8.35 2.51 2.97
C ILE A 57 7.75 2.12 4.31
N ILE A 58 6.95 3.02 4.91
CA ILE A 58 6.13 2.70 6.08
C ILE A 58 4.74 2.31 5.60
N LEU A 59 4.36 1.06 5.85
CA LEU A 59 3.00 0.59 5.67
C LEU A 59 2.13 1.07 6.85
N ILE A 60 1.03 1.74 6.55
CA ILE A 60 0.06 2.21 7.55
C ILE A 60 -1.07 1.19 7.68
N THR A 61 -1.71 0.84 6.56
CA THR A 61 -2.76 -0.18 6.51
C THR A 61 -2.86 -0.77 5.11
N VAL A 62 -3.35 -2.00 5.03
CA VAL A 62 -3.58 -2.74 3.80
C VAL A 62 -4.91 -3.47 3.92
N TYR A 63 -5.72 -3.42 2.86
CA TYR A 63 -7.00 -4.11 2.78
C TYR A 63 -7.34 -4.53 1.36
N ALA A 64 -8.11 -5.60 1.22
CA ALA A 64 -8.66 -6.05 -0.06
C ALA A 64 -9.85 -5.18 -0.49
N LEU A 65 -10.07 -5.06 -1.81
CA LEU A 65 -11.19 -4.35 -2.42
C LEU A 65 -12.41 -5.24 -2.61
#